data_AF-A0A1S8X3T3-F1
#
_entry.id   AF-A0A1S8X3T3-F1
#
_cell.length_a   1.000
_cell.length_b   1.000
_cell.length_c   1.000
_cell.angle_alpha   90.00
_cell.angle_beta   90.00
_cell.angle_gamma   90.00
#
_symmetry.space_group_name_H-M   'P 1'
#
loop_
_entity.id
_entity.type
_entity.pdbx_description
1 polymer ?
#
loop_
_entity_poly.entity_id
_entity_poly.type
_entity_poly.pdbx_seq_one_letter_code
_entity_poly.pdbx_strand_id
1 'polypeptide(L)'
;MVRGRIIHNVQVYKTYIVPLHCVNFSVYHDETQHVLWRIENGELDGFSPKVIVIMVGTHNVSHTPEEVVRGILAVVEKAREKQPQAAMIVMVCQRLLKYGSYNHSDFDA
;
A
#
# COMPACT_ATOMS: atom_id res chain seq x y z
N MET A 1 -4.28 10.22 -15.70
CA MET A 1 -2.85 10.44 -16.00
C MET A 1 -2.07 9.50 -15.09
N VAL A 2 -1.45 8.44 -15.62
CA VAL A 2 -0.84 7.38 -14.79
C VAL A 2 0.68 7.37 -15.02
N ARG A 3 1.45 7.68 -13.97
CA ARG A 3 2.92 7.73 -14.00
C ARG A 3 3.48 6.48 -13.33
N GLY A 4 3.85 5.48 -14.15
CA GLY A 4 4.57 4.28 -13.70
C GLY A 4 4.75 3.26 -14.83
N ARG A 5 5.82 3.38 -15.64
CA ARG A 5 5.95 2.69 -16.94
C ARG A 5 6.23 1.17 -16.91
N ILE A 6 6.46 0.55 -15.76
CA ILE A 6 6.94 -0.86 -15.71
C ILE A 6 5.81 -1.87 -15.51
N ILE A 7 4.75 -1.53 -14.78
CA ILE A 7 3.72 -2.49 -14.35
C ILE A 7 2.59 -2.63 -15.38
N HIS A 8 2.35 -1.58 -16.18
CA HIS A 8 1.26 -1.55 -17.16
C HIS A 8 1.47 -2.46 -18.38
N ASN A 9 2.70 -2.88 -18.67
CA ASN A 9 3.00 -3.68 -19.86
C ASN A 9 3.02 -5.19 -19.64
N VAL A 10 2.70 -5.65 -18.43
CA VAL A 10 2.62 -7.07 -18.10
C VAL A 10 1.22 -7.60 -18.43
N GLN A 11 1.15 -8.72 -19.18
CA GLN A 11 -0.11 -9.31 -19.65
C GLN A 11 -1.11 -9.54 -18.51
N VAL A 12 -0.64 -10.03 -17.36
CA VAL A 12 -1.47 -10.28 -16.16
C VAL A 12 -2.17 -8.99 -15.69
N TYR A 13 -1.45 -7.86 -15.61
CA TYR A 13 -2.03 -6.59 -15.20
C TYR A 13 -3.10 -6.11 -16.19
N LYS A 14 -2.83 -6.22 -17.50
CA LYS A 14 -3.81 -5.87 -18.55
C LYS A 14 -5.05 -6.75 -18.50
N THR A 15 -4.90 -8.04 -18.23
CA THR A 15 -6.02 -8.99 -18.22
C THR A 15 -6.88 -8.88 -16.96
N TYR A 16 -6.28 -8.73 -15.78
CA TYR A 16 -7.02 -8.84 -14.52
C TYR A 16 -7.24 -7.53 -13.79
N ILE A 17 -6.39 -6.52 -14.00
CA ILE A 17 -6.35 -5.31 -13.16
C ILE A 17 -6.91 -4.10 -13.92
N VAL A 18 -6.55 -3.91 -15.20
CA VAL A 18 -7.10 -2.83 -16.04
C VAL A 18 -8.64 -2.82 -16.11
N PRO A 19 -9.34 -3.97 -16.26
CA PRO A 19 -10.82 -3.97 -16.29
C PRO A 19 -11.49 -3.52 -14.99
N LEU A 20 -10.76 -3.48 -13.87
CA LEU A 20 -11.27 -3.06 -12.57
C LEU A 20 -11.31 -1.54 -12.40
N HIS A 21 -10.92 -0.77 -13.42
CA HIS A 21 -10.79 0.69 -13.36
C HIS A 21 -9.86 1.17 -12.24
N CYS A 22 -8.74 0.46 -12.08
CA CYS A 22 -7.75 0.78 -11.05
C CYS A 22 -6.82 1.94 -11.47
N VAL A 23 -6.22 2.57 -10.47
CA VAL A 23 -5.05 3.43 -10.61
C VAL A 23 -3.89 2.83 -9.83
N ASN A 24 -2.67 2.94 -10.34
CA ASN A 24 -1.47 2.48 -9.66
C ASN A 24 -0.62 3.68 -9.24
N PHE A 25 -0.36 3.79 -7.93
CA PHE A 25 0.45 4.84 -7.29
C PHE A 25 1.79 4.28 -6.76
N SER A 26 2.32 3.21 -7.35
CA SER A 26 3.59 2.65 -6.92
C SER A 26 4.75 3.51 -7.43
N VAL A 27 5.58 3.97 -6.50
CA VAL A 27 6.86 4.62 -6.79
C VAL A 27 7.97 3.65 -6.41
N TYR A 28 8.98 3.54 -7.26
CA TYR A 28 10.12 2.65 -7.01
C TYR A 28 10.93 3.17 -5.81
N HIS A 29 11.41 2.24 -4.95
CA HIS A 29 12.17 2.57 -3.74
C HIS A 29 11.40 3.29 -2.62
N ASP A 30 10.07 3.30 -2.67
CA ASP A 30 9.28 3.85 -1.58
C ASP A 30 9.40 3.01 -0.30
N GLU A 31 9.71 3.71 0.79
CA GLU A 31 9.63 3.22 2.16
C GLU A 31 8.27 3.62 2.76
N THR A 32 7.91 3.03 3.91
CA THR A 32 6.65 3.31 4.61
C THR A 32 6.39 4.82 4.82
N GLN A 33 7.41 5.57 5.22
CA GLN A 33 7.30 7.02 5.44
C GLN A 33 7.07 7.83 4.15
N HIS A 34 7.58 7.37 3.00
CA HIS A 34 7.36 8.05 1.72
C HIS A 34 5.91 7.92 1.28
N VAL A 35 5.34 6.72 1.42
CA VAL A 35 3.92 6.47 1.13
C VAL A 35 3.02 7.27 2.07
N LEU A 36 3.34 7.27 3.38
CA LEU A 36 2.58 8.04 4.36
C LEU A 36 2.51 9.54 3.97
N TRP A 37 3.66 10.12 3.64
CA TRP A 37 3.74 11.51 3.20
C TRP A 37 2.90 11.76 1.95
N ARG A 38 2.90 10.87 0.95
CA ARG A 38 2.10 11.05 -0.28
C ARG A 38 0.60 11.04 -0.01
N ILE A 39 0.14 10.15 0.87
CA ILE A 39 -1.27 10.09 1.28
C ILE A 39 -1.68 11.39 1.98
N GLU A 40 -0.85 11.88 2.90
CA GLU A 40 -1.08 13.15 3.59
C GLU A 40 -1.14 14.33 2.60
N ASN A 41 -0.27 14.32 1.58
CA ASN A 41 -0.18 15.35 0.55
C ASN A 41 -1.15 15.14 -0.64
N GLY A 42 -2.17 14.33 -0.45
CA GLY A 42 -3.36 14.31 -1.30
C GLY A 42 -3.36 13.28 -2.42
N GLU A 43 -2.50 12.26 -2.34
CA GLU A 43 -2.54 11.15 -3.29
C GLU A 43 -3.89 10.40 -3.31
N LEU A 44 -4.61 10.40 -2.18
CA LEU A 44 -5.94 9.82 -2.07
C LEU A 44 -7.07 10.86 -2.16
N ASP A 45 -6.80 12.10 -2.55
CA ASP A 45 -7.82 13.15 -2.61
C ASP A 45 -8.49 13.19 -4.00
N GLY A 46 -9.78 13.55 -4.04
CA GLY A 46 -10.50 13.81 -5.29
C GLY A 46 -11.12 12.59 -6.00
N PHE A 47 -11.09 11.41 -5.38
CA PHE A 47 -11.82 10.22 -5.84
C PHE A 47 -12.25 9.33 -4.67
N SER A 48 -13.09 8.34 -4.94
CA SER A 48 -13.62 7.40 -3.94
C SER A 48 -13.44 5.95 -4.42
N PRO A 49 -12.30 5.31 -4.12
CA PRO A 49 -12.07 3.93 -4.47
C PRO A 49 -12.94 3.00 -3.60
N LYS A 50 -13.34 1.85 -4.16
CA LYS A 50 -14.01 0.78 -3.42
C LYS A 50 -13.04 -0.11 -2.66
N VAL A 51 -11.81 -0.25 -3.19
CA VAL A 51 -10.76 -1.10 -2.65
C VAL A 51 -9.44 -0.35 -2.76
N ILE A 52 -8.65 -0.37 -1.68
CA ILE A 52 -7.28 0.13 -1.64
C ILE A 52 -6.37 -1.05 -1.32
N VAL A 53 -5.37 -1.26 -2.18
CA VAL A 53 -4.35 -2.31 -1.98
C VAL A 53 -3.05 -1.64 -1.60
N ILE A 54 -2.51 -1.99 -0.43
CA ILE A 54 -1.29 -1.41 0.14
C ILE A 54 -0.22 -2.50 0.19
N MET A 55 0.92 -2.24 -0.46
CA MET A 55 2.11 -3.09 -0.41
C MET A 55 3.34 -2.19 -0.26
N VAL A 56 3.90 -2.15 0.95
CA VAL A 56 5.07 -1.32 1.31
C VAL A 56 5.88 -2.03 2.39
N GLY A 57 7.13 -1.62 2.60
CA GLY A 57 8.02 -2.16 3.64
C GLY A 57 9.18 -3.00 3.13
N THR A 58 9.21 -3.37 1.84
CA THR A 58 10.32 -4.10 1.24
C THR A 58 11.62 -3.28 1.24
N HIS A 59 11.53 -1.96 1.07
CA HIS A 59 12.69 -1.06 0.96
C HIS A 59 13.17 -0.50 2.29
N ASN A 60 12.44 -0.72 3.40
CA ASN A 60 12.86 -0.33 4.75
C ASN A 60 13.96 -1.28 5.29
N VAL A 61 15.09 -1.36 4.59
CA VAL A 61 16.19 -2.31 4.87
C VAL A 61 16.94 -1.95 6.16
N SER A 62 17.03 -0.65 6.47
CA SER A 62 17.68 -0.11 7.67
C SER A 62 16.83 -0.20 8.94
N HIS A 63 15.56 -0.56 8.82
CA HIS A 63 14.60 -0.59 9.93
C HIS A 63 14.39 -2.00 10.48
N THR A 64 14.02 -2.10 11.76
CA THR A 64 13.62 -3.38 12.38
C THR A 64 12.25 -3.82 11.85
N PRO A 65 11.93 -5.13 11.88
CA PRO A 65 10.60 -5.60 11.48
C PRO A 65 9.45 -4.87 12.19
N GLU A 66 9.61 -4.58 13.48
CA GLU A 66 8.61 -3.87 14.30
C GLU A 66 8.44 -2.42 13.84
N GLU A 67 9.52 -1.74 13.47
CA GLU A 67 9.46 -0.39 12.88
C GLU A 67 8.72 -0.39 11.54
N VAL A 68 8.99 -1.39 10.69
CA VAL A 68 8.31 -1.53 9.41
C VAL A 68 6.82 -1.78 9.61
N VAL A 69 6.44 -2.65 10.55
CA VAL A 69 5.03 -2.90 10.86
C VAL A 69 4.34 -1.65 11.37
N ARG A 70 4.96 -0.91 12.29
CA ARG A 70 4.42 0.39 12.74
C ARG A 70 4.22 1.37 11.58
N GLY A 71 5.18 1.43 10.66
CA GLY A 71 5.07 2.25 9.46
C GLY A 71 3.92 1.82 8.53
N ILE A 72 3.71 0.51 8.35
CA ILE A 72 2.59 -0.02 7.58
C ILE A 72 1.26 0.35 8.25
N LEU A 73 1.15 0.18 9.57
CA LEU A 73 -0.05 0.54 10.33
C LEU A 73 -0.38 2.03 10.19
N ALA A 74 0.60 2.91 10.34
CA ALA A 74 0.41 4.35 10.15
C ALA A 74 -0.12 4.69 8.74
N VAL A 75 0.38 4.00 7.70
CA VAL A 75 -0.10 4.16 6.33
C VAL A 75 -1.56 3.69 6.18
N VAL A 76 -1.91 2.54 6.78
CA VAL A 76 -3.26 1.97 6.77
C VAL A 76 -4.25 2.90 7.48
N GLU A 77 -3.91 3.35 8.69
CA GLU A 77 -4.72 4.29 9.48
C GLU A 77 -4.98 5.58 8.70
N LYS A 78 -3.93 6.19 8.15
CA LYS A 78 -4.06 7.43 7.38
C LYS A 78 -4.91 7.25 6.12
N ALA A 79 -4.74 6.12 5.43
CA ALA A 79 -5.55 5.79 4.27
C ALA A 79 -7.03 5.59 4.67
N ARG A 80 -7.29 4.98 5.83
CA ARG A 80 -8.65 4.72 6.34
C ARG A 80 -9.35 6.01 6.76
N GLU A 81 -8.62 6.93 7.39
CA GLU A 81 -9.11 8.28 7.69
C GLU A 81 -9.54 9.03 6.43
N LYS A 82 -8.74 8.95 5.35
CA LYS A 82 -9.05 9.62 4.08
C LYS A 82 -10.14 8.92 3.27
N GLN A 83 -10.24 7.61 3.35
CA GLN A 83 -11.11 6.79 2.51
C GLN A 83 -11.87 5.74 3.35
N PRO A 84 -12.73 6.17 4.29
CA PRO A 84 -13.39 5.29 5.27
C PRO A 84 -14.33 4.26 4.63
N GLN A 85 -14.82 4.53 3.41
CA GLN A 85 -15.70 3.62 2.67
C GLN A 85 -14.95 2.50 1.92
N ALA A 86 -13.62 2.61 1.76
CA ALA A 86 -12.85 1.70 0.94
C ALA A 86 -12.46 0.44 1.74
N ALA A 87 -12.63 -0.74 1.14
CA ALA A 87 -12.08 -1.97 1.70
C ALA A 87 -10.54 -1.96 1.56
N MET A 88 -9.84 -2.38 2.60
CA MET A 88 -8.37 -2.38 2.63
C MET A 88 -7.80 -3.78 2.48
N ILE A 89 -6.82 -3.92 1.59
CA ILE A 89 -6.02 -5.13 1.43
C ILE A 89 -4.57 -4.77 1.69
N VAL A 90 -3.98 -5.34 2.75
CA VAL A 90 -2.57 -5.15 3.08
C VAL A 90 -1.80 -6.38 2.65
N MET A 91 -0.83 -6.20 1.76
CA MET A 91 0.09 -7.25 1.35
C MET A 91 1.44 -7.03 2.03
N VAL A 92 1.82 -8.00 2.87
CA VAL A 92 3.08 -7.95 3.62
C VAL A 92 4.23 -8.51 2.80
N CYS A 93 5.43 -7.93 2.97
CA CYS A 93 6.61 -8.44 2.30
C CYS A 93 7.10 -9.74 2.96
N GLN A 94 7.73 -10.63 2.19
CA GLN A 94 8.22 -11.91 2.68
C GLN A 94 9.21 -11.81 3.86
N ARG A 95 9.90 -10.67 4.01
CA ARG A 95 10.80 -10.44 5.15
C ARG A 95 10.02 -10.47 6.46
N LEU A 96 8.85 -9.85 6.52
CA LEU A 96 8.01 -9.81 7.73
C LEU A 96 7.37 -11.17 8.04
N LEU A 97 7.07 -11.98 7.02
CA LEU A 97 6.55 -13.34 7.21
C LEU A 97 7.52 -14.26 7.99
N LYS A 98 8.83 -13.99 7.92
CA LYS A 98 9.83 -14.77 8.68
C LYS A 98 9.88 -14.43 10.16
N TYR A 99 9.34 -13.28 10.57
CA TYR A 99 9.27 -12.84 11.97
C TYR A 99 7.95 -13.20 12.66
N GLY A 100 7.09 -13.95 11.94
CA GLY A 100 5.94 -14.73 12.42
C GLY A 100 5.40 -14.42 13.80
N SER A 101 4.55 -13.40 13.93
CA SER A 101 3.52 -13.21 14.97
C SER A 101 2.69 -11.95 14.68
N TYR A 102 2.17 -11.80 13.46
CA TYR A 102 1.27 -10.68 13.16
C TYR A 102 -0.10 -11.25 12.83
N ASN A 103 -1.07 -10.95 13.68
CA ASN A 103 -2.44 -11.43 13.54
C ASN A 103 -3.21 -10.48 12.62
N HIS A 104 -4.27 -10.98 11.99
CA HIS A 104 -5.19 -10.15 11.20
C HIS A 104 -5.72 -8.96 12.04
N SER A 105 -5.91 -9.20 13.35
CA SER A 105 -6.34 -8.20 14.34
C SER A 105 -5.42 -7.00 14.46
N ASP A 106 -4.13 -7.14 14.14
CA ASP A 106 -3.18 -6.02 14.20
C ASP A 106 -3.49 -4.97 13.12
N PHE A 107 -4.23 -5.35 12.09
CA PHE A 107 -4.62 -4.51 10.95
C PHE A 107 -6.12 -4.19 10.92
N ASP A 108 -6.88 -4.61 11.95
CA ASP A 108 -8.33 -4.47 12.04
C ASP A 108 -8.80 -3.25 12.87
N ALA A 109 -7.88 -2.39 13.32
CA ALA A 109 -8.21 -1.13 14.02
C ALA A 109 -8.86 -0.08 13.11
#